data_AF-A0A3N7ILZ8-F1
#
_entry.id   AF-A0A3N7ILZ8-F1
#
_cell.length_a   1.000
_cell.length_b   1.000
_cell.length_c   1.000
_cell.angle_alpha   90.00
_cell.angle_beta   90.00
_cell.angle_gamma   90.00
#
_symmetry.space_group_name_H-M   'P 1'
#
loop_
_entity.id
_entity.type
_entity.pdbx_description
1 polymer ?
#
loop_
_entity_poly.entity_id
_entity_poly.type
_entity_poly.pdbx_seq_one_letter_code
_entity_poly.pdbx_strand_id
1 'polypeptide(L)'
;VTAVKDALGKIKFKLSFADREDETASELDAIAPNHNFLESWGDAHPRGGYYTIVQPTINPVYNTRQAEHSLLLWAGEKTDYYTFVKNYWEQQLLVGSSKTWKDVLQTGFEYKGEQPAATYSFDFASLGAVANAIASHSKALAKDVEVQLYQSIAIKDGKQGNNAYLHELPDPVSKVTWDNYAAINPKFAESLGLGENSLVEVEGENGYKVTLPVLMQPGQAMGTVSIAVGYGRTKVGKAGDNVGKNAYPFAKLANGTLQFNTTAKLAKASGTYELAQTQTHHTIEGRNVIRETTFTKYKENPGHNAGKWTDSHKTYDLWNKYEQPGHKWVMAIDLNACTGCGACIVACNIENNIPVVGRDEVRRRREMHWMRIDRYYAIEQSGTSYTKEDEIRNLDDMENVSVVHQPMMCQHCEHAPCETVCPVLATVHSSEGLNHMAYNRCFGTRYCANNCPYKVRRFNWFNYWNDSRFDNYLNNEFTQLVLNPDVVSRSRGVMEKCSMCIQRIQAGKLKAKMEKRPLKEGDITLACGSACSANAIIFGDANDPNSEVSKALKNERVYYVLEEINVQPGIGYMTKVRNTYEA
;
A
#
# COMPACT_ATOMS: atom_id res chain seq x y z
N VAL A 1 1.71 -22.75 -19.62
CA VAL A 1 0.95 -23.63 -18.68
C VAL A 1 0.95 -25.08 -19.16
N THR A 2 0.60 -25.37 -20.42
CA THR A 2 0.53 -26.75 -20.97
C THR A 2 1.83 -27.54 -20.81
N ALA A 3 2.98 -26.94 -21.15
CA ALA A 3 4.28 -27.62 -21.02
C ALA A 3 4.63 -28.07 -19.59
N VAL A 4 4.21 -27.32 -18.55
CA VAL A 4 4.44 -27.71 -17.15
C VAL A 4 3.54 -28.88 -16.78
N LYS A 5 2.26 -28.86 -17.16
CA LYS A 5 1.34 -29.98 -16.94
C LYS A 5 1.81 -31.25 -17.66
N ASP A 6 2.24 -31.12 -18.90
CA ASP A 6 2.79 -32.24 -19.69
C ASP A 6 4.06 -32.81 -19.04
N ALA A 7 4.92 -31.96 -18.47
CA ALA A 7 6.10 -32.39 -17.74
C ALA A 7 5.74 -33.09 -16.43
N LEU A 8 4.79 -32.57 -15.66
CA LEU A 8 4.28 -33.22 -14.44
C LEU A 8 3.70 -34.61 -14.74
N GLY A 9 3.05 -34.80 -15.89
CA GLY A 9 2.56 -36.11 -16.33
C GLY A 9 3.64 -37.18 -16.50
N LYS A 10 4.91 -36.80 -16.66
CA LYS A 10 6.06 -37.73 -16.83
C LYS A 10 6.72 -38.12 -15.50
N ILE A 11 6.36 -37.48 -14.40
CA ILE A 11 6.96 -37.69 -13.09
C ILE A 11 6.17 -38.75 -12.32
N LYS A 12 6.86 -39.79 -11.83
CA LYS A 12 6.26 -40.93 -11.12
C LYS A 12 5.60 -40.55 -9.79
N PHE A 13 6.19 -39.61 -9.05
CA PHE A 13 5.67 -39.13 -7.77
C PHE A 13 5.92 -37.63 -7.62
N LYS A 14 4.88 -36.90 -7.25
CA LYS A 14 4.84 -35.45 -7.15
C LYS A 14 4.22 -35.05 -5.81
N LEU A 15 4.90 -34.19 -5.07
CA LEU A 15 4.47 -33.72 -3.77
C LEU A 15 4.53 -32.18 -3.73
N SER A 16 3.52 -31.55 -3.16
CA SER A 16 3.50 -30.11 -2.90
C SER A 16 3.67 -29.81 -1.41
N PHE A 17 4.40 -28.75 -1.08
CA PHE A 17 4.40 -28.13 0.25
C PHE A 17 3.46 -26.92 0.33
N ALA A 18 2.50 -26.79 -0.58
CA ALA A 18 1.55 -25.69 -0.57
C ALA A 18 0.71 -25.68 0.72
N ASP A 19 0.32 -24.47 1.14
CA ASP A 19 -0.58 -24.25 2.28
C ASP A 19 -2.06 -24.51 1.94
N ARG A 20 -2.34 -24.76 0.66
CA ARG A 20 -3.68 -24.98 0.09
C ARG A 20 -3.60 -25.82 -1.17
N GLU A 21 -4.75 -26.31 -1.61
CA GLU A 21 -4.90 -26.99 -2.90
C GLU A 21 -4.94 -25.98 -4.05
N ASP A 22 -3.81 -25.31 -4.32
CA ASP A 22 -3.70 -24.34 -5.40
C ASP A 22 -3.64 -24.96 -6.80
N GLU A 23 -3.54 -24.12 -7.84
CA GLU A 23 -3.54 -24.56 -9.24
C GLU A 23 -2.43 -25.57 -9.55
N THR A 24 -1.31 -25.52 -8.81
CA THR A 24 -0.21 -26.49 -8.97
C THR A 24 -0.44 -27.71 -8.09
N ALA A 25 -0.74 -27.50 -6.81
CA ALA A 25 -0.94 -28.56 -5.83
C ALA A 25 -2.08 -29.52 -6.23
N SER A 26 -3.09 -29.01 -6.93
CA SER A 26 -4.21 -29.79 -7.50
C SER A 26 -3.79 -30.82 -8.55
N GLU A 27 -2.62 -30.66 -9.16
CA GLU A 27 -2.12 -31.51 -10.25
C GLU A 27 -1.07 -32.52 -9.74
N LEU A 28 -0.78 -32.52 -8.43
CA LEU A 28 0.22 -33.39 -7.80
C LEU A 28 -0.42 -34.57 -7.08
N ASP A 29 0.37 -35.59 -6.75
CA ASP A 29 -0.14 -36.84 -6.18
C ASP A 29 -0.44 -36.72 -4.68
N ALA A 30 0.22 -35.79 -3.99
CA ALA A 30 0.00 -35.49 -2.58
C ALA A 30 0.32 -34.02 -2.26
N ILE A 31 -0.32 -33.52 -1.19
CA ILE A 31 -0.04 -32.23 -0.57
C ILE A 31 0.41 -32.52 0.86
N ALA A 32 1.58 -32.01 1.24
CA ALA A 32 2.09 -31.97 2.60
C ALA A 32 1.96 -30.52 3.10
N PRO A 33 0.85 -30.15 3.76
CA PRO A 33 0.58 -28.77 4.14
C PRO A 33 1.69 -28.19 5.01
N ASN A 34 2.32 -27.13 4.53
CA ASN A 34 3.38 -26.43 5.23
C ASN A 34 2.81 -25.47 6.30
N HIS A 35 3.65 -25.09 7.25
CA HIS A 35 3.37 -24.08 8.26
C HIS A 35 3.31 -22.68 7.64
N ASN A 36 2.53 -21.79 8.25
CA ASN A 36 2.76 -20.37 8.09
C ASN A 36 4.08 -19.98 8.78
N PHE A 37 4.77 -18.94 8.32
CA PHE A 37 6.03 -18.51 8.94
C PHE A 37 5.87 -18.12 10.43
N LEU A 38 4.66 -17.72 10.87
CA LEU A 38 4.34 -17.46 12.27
C LEU A 38 4.16 -18.73 13.13
N GLU A 39 4.10 -19.91 12.52
CA GLU A 39 3.93 -21.22 13.17
C GLU A 39 5.22 -22.06 13.13
N SER A 40 6.23 -21.60 12.40
CA SER A 40 7.46 -22.36 12.13
C SER A 40 8.72 -21.65 12.63
N TRP A 41 9.71 -22.45 13.01
CA TRP A 41 11.09 -21.98 13.11
C TRP A 41 11.70 -21.82 11.72
N GLY A 42 12.71 -20.98 11.56
CA GLY A 42 13.45 -20.87 10.31
C GLY A 42 14.47 -19.76 10.38
N ASP A 43 15.19 -19.53 9.31
CA ASP A 43 16.09 -18.40 9.17
C ASP A 43 16.01 -17.80 7.76
N ALA A 44 16.54 -16.59 7.63
CA ALA A 44 16.65 -15.92 6.35
C ALA A 44 17.92 -15.08 6.27
N HIS A 45 18.39 -14.86 5.04
CA HIS A 45 19.51 -13.99 4.71
C HIS A 45 19.02 -12.90 3.73
N PRO A 46 18.22 -11.92 4.19
CA PRO A 46 17.57 -10.95 3.30
C PRO A 46 18.54 -10.00 2.60
N ARG A 47 19.69 -9.72 3.22
CA ARG A 47 20.76 -8.88 2.67
C ARG A 47 22.11 -9.47 3.07
N GLY A 48 23.10 -9.35 2.19
CA GLY A 48 24.48 -9.73 2.47
C GLY A 48 24.94 -9.25 3.85
N GLY A 49 25.49 -10.17 4.65
CA GLY A 49 25.91 -9.92 6.03
C GLY A 49 24.82 -9.98 7.10
N TYR A 50 23.53 -9.86 6.78
CA TYR A 50 22.42 -9.84 7.74
C TYR A 50 21.68 -11.18 7.77
N TYR A 51 21.85 -11.93 8.85
CA TYR A 51 21.16 -13.19 9.10
C TYR A 51 20.05 -12.96 10.11
N THR A 52 18.85 -13.47 9.88
CA THR A 52 17.71 -13.31 10.78
C THR A 52 17.07 -14.66 11.08
N ILE A 53 16.47 -14.77 12.25
CA ILE A 53 15.75 -15.96 12.69
C ILE A 53 14.24 -15.71 12.64
N VAL A 54 13.50 -16.67 12.07
CA VAL A 54 12.05 -16.73 12.11
C VAL A 54 11.64 -17.46 13.38
N GLN A 55 10.86 -16.78 14.22
CA GLN A 55 10.35 -17.32 15.49
C GLN A 55 8.85 -17.57 15.37
N PRO A 56 8.37 -18.78 15.71
CA PRO A 56 6.94 -19.03 15.79
C PRO A 56 6.34 -18.21 16.94
N THR A 57 5.23 -17.53 16.67
CA THR A 57 4.46 -16.73 17.65
C THR A 57 3.17 -17.42 18.07
N ILE A 58 2.80 -18.51 17.38
CA ILE A 58 1.65 -19.35 17.70
C ILE A 58 1.99 -20.81 17.41
N ASN A 59 1.35 -21.73 18.14
CA ASN A 59 1.41 -23.16 17.79
C ASN A 59 0.69 -23.39 16.45
N PRO A 60 1.07 -24.42 15.66
CA PRO A 60 0.38 -24.76 14.42
C PRO A 60 -1.13 -24.89 14.63
N VAL A 61 -1.91 -24.10 13.89
CA VAL A 61 -3.38 -24.08 14.02
C VAL A 61 -4.00 -25.36 13.46
N TYR A 62 -3.42 -25.88 12.39
CA TYR A 62 -3.82 -27.12 11.75
C TYR A 62 -2.79 -28.22 11.98
N ASN A 63 -3.17 -29.47 11.69
CA ASN A 63 -2.26 -30.61 11.69
C ASN A 63 -1.34 -30.58 10.46
N THR A 64 -0.39 -29.66 10.47
CA THR A 64 0.57 -29.39 9.41
C THR A 64 1.99 -29.73 9.88
N ARG A 65 2.90 -29.94 8.94
CA ARG A 65 4.32 -30.16 9.24
C ARG A 65 5.18 -29.25 8.39
N GLN A 66 6.09 -28.54 9.03
CA GLN A 66 7.06 -27.70 8.36
C GLN A 66 7.81 -28.44 7.23
N ALA A 67 7.97 -27.81 6.07
CA ALA A 67 8.61 -28.37 4.89
C ALA A 67 10.05 -28.78 5.19
N GLU A 68 10.82 -27.93 5.85
CA GLU A 68 12.21 -28.18 6.22
C GLU A 68 12.34 -29.38 7.18
N HIS A 69 11.40 -29.53 8.13
CA HIS A 69 11.37 -30.71 8.99
C HIS A 69 11.04 -32.00 8.21
N SER A 70 10.15 -31.92 7.21
CA SER A 70 9.87 -33.05 6.31
C SER A 70 11.11 -33.45 5.52
N LEU A 71 11.86 -32.48 5.00
CA LEU A 71 13.09 -32.70 4.24
C LEU A 71 14.19 -33.33 5.11
N LEU A 72 14.36 -32.89 6.36
CA LEU A 72 15.30 -33.52 7.30
C LEU A 72 14.98 -35.00 7.52
N LEU A 73 13.71 -35.30 7.82
CA LEU A 73 13.27 -36.67 8.06
C LEU A 73 13.50 -37.58 6.84
N TRP A 74 13.23 -37.08 5.63
CA TRP A 74 13.47 -37.85 4.40
C TRP A 74 14.95 -37.99 4.03
N ALA A 75 15.79 -37.05 4.47
CA ALA A 75 17.24 -37.15 4.37
C ALA A 75 17.85 -38.15 5.39
N GLY A 76 17.05 -38.67 6.33
CA GLY A 76 17.48 -39.60 7.37
C GLY A 76 17.76 -38.94 8.73
N GLU A 77 17.63 -37.62 8.82
CA GLU A 77 17.92 -36.88 10.04
C GLU A 77 16.69 -36.77 10.95
N LYS A 78 16.84 -37.32 12.16
CA LYS A 78 15.76 -37.46 13.14
C LYS A 78 15.65 -36.30 14.12
N THR A 79 16.59 -35.35 14.05
CA THR A 79 16.59 -34.15 14.90
C THR A 79 15.41 -33.25 14.53
N ASP A 80 14.75 -32.66 15.53
CA ASP A 80 13.72 -31.66 15.27
C ASP A 80 14.32 -30.40 14.62
N TYR A 81 13.53 -29.70 13.81
CA TYR A 81 14.05 -28.61 13.00
C TYR A 81 14.55 -27.43 13.84
N TYR A 82 13.94 -27.15 14.99
CA TYR A 82 14.42 -26.10 15.91
C TYR A 82 15.83 -26.42 16.40
N THR A 83 16.05 -27.64 16.91
CA THR A 83 17.37 -28.07 17.38
C THR A 83 18.40 -28.05 16.25
N PHE A 84 18.00 -28.43 15.03
CA PHE A 84 18.86 -28.36 13.85
C PHE A 84 19.32 -26.92 13.56
N VAL A 85 18.38 -25.96 13.46
CA VAL A 85 18.69 -24.55 13.20
C VAL A 85 19.52 -23.95 14.33
N LYS A 86 19.14 -24.21 15.58
CA LYS A 86 19.91 -23.76 16.75
C LYS A 86 21.36 -24.24 16.68
N ASN A 87 21.58 -25.53 16.45
CA ASN A 87 22.93 -26.11 16.37
C ASN A 87 23.72 -25.49 15.22
N TYR A 88 23.10 -25.30 14.04
CA TYR A 88 23.74 -24.65 12.91
C TYR A 88 24.16 -23.22 13.24
N TRP A 89 23.27 -22.44 13.87
CA TRP A 89 23.56 -21.07 14.28
C TRP A 89 24.69 -21.02 15.30
N GLU A 90 24.65 -21.85 16.34
CA GLU A 90 25.71 -21.90 17.37
C GLU A 90 27.07 -22.31 16.78
N GLN A 91 27.09 -23.23 15.82
CA GLN A 91 28.33 -23.78 15.24
C GLN A 91 28.88 -23.00 14.04
N GLN A 92 28.07 -22.22 13.34
CA GLN A 92 28.48 -21.56 12.09
C GLN A 92 28.24 -20.04 12.13
N LEU A 93 27.05 -19.61 12.53
CA LEU A 93 26.67 -18.20 12.44
C LEU A 93 27.11 -17.40 13.67
N LEU A 94 27.20 -18.01 14.85
CA LEU A 94 27.59 -17.35 16.09
C LEU A 94 29.03 -17.59 16.50
N VAL A 95 29.77 -18.41 15.76
CA VAL A 95 31.22 -18.53 15.96
C VAL A 95 31.89 -17.18 15.74
N GLY A 96 32.60 -16.72 16.76
CA GLY A 96 33.26 -15.41 16.79
C GLY A 96 32.31 -14.24 17.08
N SER A 97 31.02 -14.47 17.30
CA SER A 97 30.08 -13.46 17.77
C SER A 97 30.12 -13.33 19.29
N SER A 98 29.79 -12.15 19.81
CA SER A 98 29.54 -11.94 21.24
C SER A 98 28.12 -12.37 21.66
N LYS A 99 27.24 -12.67 20.71
CA LYS A 99 25.86 -13.07 20.97
C LYS A 99 25.71 -14.57 21.19
N THR A 100 24.89 -14.92 22.15
CA THR A 100 24.35 -16.27 22.32
C THR A 100 23.09 -16.48 21.47
N TRP A 101 22.64 -17.74 21.35
CA TRP A 101 21.35 -18.05 20.73
C TRP A 101 20.20 -17.22 21.32
N LYS A 102 20.17 -17.06 22.65
CA LYS A 102 19.14 -16.26 23.33
C LYS A 102 19.20 -14.78 22.94
N ASP A 103 20.39 -14.23 22.77
CA ASP A 103 20.56 -12.83 22.34
C ASP A 103 20.07 -12.63 20.91
N VAL A 104 20.28 -13.61 20.02
CA VAL A 104 19.72 -13.58 18.66
C VAL A 104 18.21 -13.68 18.68
N LEU A 105 17.62 -14.58 19.48
CA LEU A 105 16.16 -14.65 19.60
C LEU A 105 15.57 -13.32 20.10
N GLN A 106 16.24 -12.64 21.02
CA GLN A 106 15.78 -11.35 21.53
C GLN A 106 15.97 -10.21 20.52
N THR A 107 17.10 -10.16 19.81
CA THR A 107 17.42 -9.07 18.87
C THR A 107 16.87 -9.30 17.45
N GLY A 108 16.57 -10.54 17.10
CA GLY A 108 16.01 -10.98 15.82
C GLY A 108 17.02 -11.20 14.69
N PHE A 109 18.28 -10.80 14.86
CA PHE A 109 19.29 -10.89 13.79
C PHE A 109 20.73 -10.97 14.29
N GLU A 110 21.63 -11.42 13.41
CA GLU A 110 23.06 -11.30 13.53
C GLU A 110 23.68 -10.66 12.28
N TYR A 111 24.58 -9.71 12.48
CA TYR A 111 25.27 -9.02 11.40
C TYR A 111 26.75 -9.43 11.37
N LYS A 112 27.17 -10.12 10.30
CA LYS A 112 28.55 -10.61 10.13
C LYS A 112 29.41 -9.74 9.21
N GLY A 113 29.05 -8.47 9.07
CA GLY A 113 29.76 -7.53 8.18
C GLY A 113 29.31 -7.61 6.72
N GLU A 114 29.66 -6.58 5.94
CA GLU A 114 29.37 -6.55 4.51
C GLU A 114 30.15 -7.65 3.80
N GLN A 115 29.47 -8.40 2.93
CA GLN A 115 30.14 -9.37 2.09
C GLN A 115 30.83 -8.61 0.95
N PRO A 116 32.14 -8.81 0.71
CA PRO A 116 32.81 -8.15 -0.40
C PRO A 116 32.14 -8.52 -1.71
N ALA A 117 31.88 -7.54 -2.56
CA ALA A 117 31.36 -7.78 -3.89
C ALA A 117 32.32 -8.70 -4.66
N ALA A 118 31.79 -9.69 -5.38
CA ALA A 118 32.61 -10.49 -6.26
C ALA A 118 33.24 -9.59 -7.34
N THR A 119 34.52 -9.77 -7.64
CA THR A 119 35.18 -9.06 -8.73
C THR A 119 34.66 -9.58 -10.05
N TYR A 120 33.82 -8.80 -10.74
CA TYR A 120 33.36 -9.12 -12.08
C TYR A 120 34.32 -8.51 -13.11
N SER A 121 34.82 -9.31 -14.05
CA SER A 121 35.52 -8.79 -15.22
C SER A 121 34.49 -8.38 -16.27
N PHE A 122 34.38 -7.07 -16.54
CA PHE A 122 33.54 -6.56 -17.62
C PHE A 122 34.30 -6.67 -18.96
N ASP A 123 33.79 -7.46 -19.89
CA ASP A 123 34.35 -7.57 -21.24
C ASP A 123 33.82 -6.44 -22.14
N PHE A 124 34.64 -5.43 -22.37
CA PHE A 124 34.31 -4.31 -23.26
C PHE A 124 34.06 -4.74 -24.71
N ALA A 125 34.58 -5.89 -25.17
CA ALA A 125 34.31 -6.38 -26.53
C ALA A 125 32.85 -6.81 -26.72
N SER A 126 32.16 -7.16 -25.63
CA SER A 126 30.73 -7.53 -25.64
C SER A 126 29.79 -6.33 -25.88
N LEU A 127 30.25 -5.08 -25.69
CA LEU A 127 29.44 -3.87 -25.88
C LEU A 127 28.87 -3.74 -27.29
N GLY A 128 29.66 -4.08 -28.31
CA GLY A 128 29.21 -4.02 -29.71
C GLY A 128 28.08 -5.02 -29.98
N ALA A 129 28.17 -6.23 -29.42
CA ALA A 129 27.12 -7.24 -29.52
C ALA A 129 25.85 -6.80 -28.78
N VAL A 130 25.99 -6.22 -27.59
CA VAL A 130 24.85 -5.68 -26.81
C VAL A 130 24.17 -4.53 -27.55
N ALA A 131 24.93 -3.56 -28.07
CA ALA A 131 24.38 -2.44 -28.84
C ALA A 131 23.62 -2.91 -30.07
N ASN A 132 24.17 -3.89 -30.81
CA ASN A 132 23.49 -4.49 -31.96
C ASN A 132 22.23 -5.26 -31.56
N ALA A 133 22.25 -5.98 -30.42
CA ALA A 133 21.08 -6.66 -29.89
C ALA A 133 19.96 -5.67 -29.50
N ILE A 134 20.30 -4.57 -28.82
CA ILE A 134 19.36 -3.49 -28.47
C ILE A 134 18.75 -2.88 -29.73
N ALA A 135 19.58 -2.51 -30.72
CA ALA A 135 19.10 -1.92 -31.96
C ALA A 135 18.20 -2.87 -32.76
N SER A 136 18.52 -4.16 -32.77
CA SER A 136 17.71 -5.19 -33.44
C SER A 136 16.38 -5.41 -32.73
N HIS A 137 16.39 -5.46 -31.39
CA HIS A 137 15.19 -5.61 -30.59
C HIS A 137 14.25 -4.40 -30.73
N SER A 138 14.79 -3.18 -30.66
CA SER A 138 14.04 -1.94 -30.88
C SER A 138 13.35 -1.91 -32.25
N LYS A 139 14.03 -2.35 -33.32
CA LYS A 139 13.43 -2.46 -34.66
C LYS A 139 12.31 -3.51 -34.74
N ALA A 140 12.42 -4.61 -34.00
CA ALA A 140 11.40 -5.64 -33.96
C ALA A 140 10.11 -5.14 -33.26
N LEU A 141 10.26 -4.34 -32.20
CA LEU A 141 9.14 -3.77 -31.44
C LEU A 141 8.33 -2.72 -32.22
N ALA A 142 8.90 -2.09 -33.26
CA ALA A 142 8.27 -0.96 -33.96
C ALA A 142 7.00 -1.31 -34.80
N LYS A 143 6.67 -2.60 -35.00
CA LYS A 143 5.55 -3.04 -35.85
C LYS A 143 4.30 -3.47 -35.08
N ASP A 144 4.48 -3.89 -33.83
CA ASP A 144 3.43 -4.42 -32.97
C ASP A 144 3.38 -3.57 -31.69
N VAL A 145 2.38 -3.81 -30.84
CA VAL A 145 2.30 -3.12 -29.55
C VAL A 145 3.19 -3.84 -28.54
N GLU A 146 3.99 -3.09 -27.79
CA GLU A 146 4.81 -3.65 -26.72
C GLU A 146 3.96 -3.86 -25.46
N VAL A 147 3.84 -5.12 -25.01
CA VAL A 147 3.23 -5.45 -23.73
C VAL A 147 4.30 -5.54 -22.67
N GLN A 148 4.14 -4.75 -21.61
CA GLN A 148 4.99 -4.73 -20.44
C GLN A 148 4.24 -5.29 -19.23
N LEU A 149 4.63 -6.47 -18.81
CA LEU A 149 4.11 -7.09 -17.61
C LEU A 149 4.82 -6.49 -16.39
N TYR A 150 4.06 -6.25 -15.33
CA TYR A 150 4.63 -5.70 -14.10
C TYR A 150 4.02 -6.35 -12.87
N GLN A 151 4.76 -6.29 -11.76
CA GLN A 151 4.25 -6.69 -10.46
C GLN A 151 3.59 -5.48 -9.79
N SER A 152 2.30 -5.59 -9.50
CA SER A 152 1.61 -4.56 -8.71
C SER A 152 2.20 -4.50 -7.29
N ILE A 153 2.14 -3.33 -6.65
CA ILE A 153 2.67 -3.15 -5.29
C ILE A 153 1.90 -4.00 -4.28
N ALA A 154 0.59 -4.15 -4.48
CA ALA A 154 -0.27 -4.90 -3.57
C ALA A 154 -0.13 -6.42 -3.74
N ILE A 155 -0.32 -6.95 -4.95
CA ILE A 155 -0.43 -8.40 -5.19
C ILE A 155 0.90 -9.05 -5.59
N LYS A 156 1.85 -8.27 -6.13
CA LYS A 156 3.15 -8.72 -6.63
C LYS A 156 3.06 -9.90 -7.61
N ASP A 157 3.36 -11.10 -7.13
CA ASP A 157 3.42 -12.35 -7.88
C ASP A 157 2.14 -13.20 -7.75
N GLY A 158 1.15 -12.75 -6.96
CA GLY A 158 -0.08 -13.50 -6.71
C GLY A 158 0.03 -14.58 -5.63
N LYS A 159 1.19 -14.73 -4.95
CA LYS A 159 1.32 -15.66 -3.81
C LYS A 159 0.36 -15.29 -2.68
N GLN A 160 0.20 -13.98 -2.43
CA GLN A 160 -0.77 -13.43 -1.47
C GLN A 160 -2.14 -13.14 -2.11
N GLY A 161 -2.47 -13.80 -3.24
CA GLY A 161 -3.70 -13.56 -4.00
C GLY A 161 -5.00 -13.86 -3.24
N ASN A 162 -4.96 -14.51 -2.07
CA ASN A 162 -6.13 -14.68 -1.19
C ASN A 162 -6.22 -13.64 -0.08
N ASN A 163 -5.36 -12.63 -0.05
CA ASN A 163 -5.37 -11.59 0.97
C ASN A 163 -6.29 -10.44 0.53
N ALA A 164 -7.48 -10.39 1.11
CA ALA A 164 -8.50 -9.40 0.77
C ALA A 164 -8.03 -7.95 1.01
N TYR A 165 -7.20 -7.71 2.04
CA TYR A 165 -6.65 -6.37 2.31
C TYR A 165 -5.78 -5.85 1.16
N LEU A 166 -5.09 -6.75 0.45
CA LEU A 166 -4.26 -6.38 -0.69
C LEU A 166 -5.09 -6.14 -1.96
N HIS A 167 -6.21 -6.86 -2.13
CA HIS A 167 -7.12 -6.60 -3.26
C HIS A 167 -7.86 -5.27 -3.14
N GLU A 168 -8.27 -4.88 -1.93
CA GLU A 168 -8.91 -3.57 -1.70
C GLU A 168 -7.90 -2.42 -1.56
N LEU A 169 -6.61 -2.71 -1.43
CA LEU A 169 -5.58 -1.68 -1.40
C LEU A 169 -5.52 -0.99 -2.77
N PRO A 170 -5.81 0.31 -2.87
CA PRO A 170 -5.78 0.99 -4.16
C PRO A 170 -4.36 1.05 -4.72
N ASP A 171 -4.21 0.70 -5.99
CA ASP A 171 -2.94 0.85 -6.69
C ASP A 171 -2.45 2.32 -6.60
N PRO A 172 -1.16 2.56 -6.30
CA PRO A 172 -0.66 3.92 -6.06
C PRO A 172 -0.83 4.84 -7.27
N VAL A 173 -0.81 4.29 -8.49
CA VAL A 173 -0.93 5.03 -9.73
C VAL A 173 -2.39 5.07 -10.18
N SER A 174 -2.98 3.90 -10.47
CA SER A 174 -4.30 3.83 -11.10
C SER A 174 -5.48 3.99 -10.13
N LYS A 175 -5.25 3.76 -8.83
CA LYS A 175 -6.27 3.73 -7.77
C LYS A 175 -7.32 2.63 -7.94
N VAL A 176 -7.09 1.71 -8.87
CA VAL A 176 -7.90 0.51 -9.09
C VAL A 176 -7.69 -0.46 -7.91
N THR A 177 -8.75 -1.18 -7.59
CA THR A 177 -8.81 -2.27 -6.62
C THR A 177 -9.44 -3.49 -7.29
N TRP A 178 -9.21 -4.69 -6.73
CA TRP A 178 -9.87 -5.94 -7.12
C TRP A 178 -9.74 -6.39 -8.58
N ASP A 179 -8.93 -5.75 -9.41
CA ASP A 179 -8.76 -6.14 -10.81
C ASP A 179 -7.39 -5.71 -11.34
N ASN A 180 -6.89 -6.47 -12.31
CA ASN A 180 -5.90 -5.96 -13.25
C ASN A 180 -6.58 -5.47 -14.54
N TYR A 181 -5.80 -4.74 -15.33
CA TYR A 181 -6.27 -3.98 -16.48
C TYR A 181 -5.15 -3.89 -17.52
N ALA A 182 -5.51 -3.49 -18.74
CA ALA A 182 -4.59 -3.03 -19.76
C ALA A 182 -4.44 -1.52 -19.62
N ALA A 183 -3.32 -1.05 -19.08
CA ALA A 183 -3.02 0.38 -19.01
C ALA A 183 -2.49 0.85 -20.35
N ILE A 184 -3.18 1.81 -20.97
CA ILE A 184 -2.90 2.32 -22.31
C ILE A 184 -2.82 3.84 -22.24
N ASN A 185 -1.90 4.44 -22.99
CA ASN A 185 -1.88 5.88 -23.19
C ASN A 185 -3.25 6.37 -23.73
N PRO A 186 -3.81 7.49 -23.21
CA PRO A 186 -5.13 7.99 -23.63
C PRO A 186 -5.26 8.23 -25.14
N LYS A 187 -4.30 8.94 -25.77
CA LYS A 187 -4.32 9.22 -27.22
C LYS A 187 -4.19 7.94 -28.05
N PHE A 188 -3.36 7.01 -27.58
CA PHE A 188 -3.23 5.71 -28.23
C PHE A 188 -4.53 4.90 -28.15
N ALA A 189 -5.17 4.86 -26.98
CA ALA A 189 -6.46 4.20 -26.79
C ALA A 189 -7.53 4.79 -27.72
N GLU A 190 -7.61 6.12 -27.83
CA GLU A 190 -8.53 6.82 -28.73
C GLU A 190 -8.32 6.45 -30.20
N SER A 191 -7.06 6.37 -30.65
CA SER A 191 -6.73 5.95 -32.03
C SER A 191 -7.14 4.50 -32.34
N LEU A 192 -7.26 3.66 -31.30
CA LEU A 192 -7.77 2.29 -31.39
C LEU A 192 -9.30 2.20 -31.22
N GLY A 193 -9.98 3.34 -31.05
CA GLY A 193 -11.42 3.41 -30.79
C GLY A 193 -11.81 2.85 -29.41
N LEU A 194 -10.87 2.81 -28.47
CA LEU A 194 -11.10 2.43 -27.07
C LEU A 194 -11.41 3.69 -26.25
N GLY A 195 -12.43 3.60 -25.40
CA GLY A 195 -12.78 4.65 -24.45
C GLY A 195 -12.84 4.12 -23.02
N GLU A 196 -13.32 4.96 -22.11
CA GLU A 196 -13.56 4.55 -20.72
C GLU A 196 -14.47 3.31 -20.65
N ASN A 197 -14.16 2.40 -19.72
CA ASN A 197 -14.86 1.11 -19.52
C ASN A 197 -14.83 0.16 -20.73
N SER A 198 -14.03 0.43 -21.76
CA SER A 198 -13.88 -0.47 -22.90
C SER A 198 -13.11 -1.74 -22.50
N LEU A 199 -13.37 -2.82 -23.23
CA LEU A 199 -12.59 -4.05 -23.17
C LEU A 199 -11.65 -4.13 -24.37
N VAL A 200 -10.43 -4.60 -24.13
CA VAL A 200 -9.43 -4.88 -25.16
C VAL A 200 -8.99 -6.34 -25.08
N GLU A 201 -8.97 -7.02 -26.23
CA GLU A 201 -8.32 -8.31 -26.38
C GLU A 201 -6.85 -8.07 -26.72
N VAL A 202 -5.96 -8.63 -25.90
CA VAL A 202 -4.50 -8.62 -26.11
C VAL A 202 -4.11 -10.02 -26.56
N GLU A 203 -3.59 -10.13 -27.78
CA GLU A 203 -3.08 -11.37 -28.36
C GLU A 203 -1.56 -11.31 -28.48
N GLY A 204 -0.84 -12.11 -27.68
CA GLY A 204 0.61 -12.15 -27.67
C GLY A 204 1.20 -12.99 -28.81
N GLU A 205 2.51 -12.86 -29.06
CA GLU A 205 3.24 -13.63 -30.08
C GLU A 205 3.04 -15.16 -29.98
N ASN A 206 2.80 -15.67 -28.77
CA ASN A 206 2.59 -17.09 -28.50
C ASN A 206 1.14 -17.57 -28.78
N GLY A 207 0.28 -16.70 -29.30
CA GLY A 207 -1.13 -16.96 -29.57
C GLY A 207 -2.02 -16.94 -28.31
N TYR A 208 -1.48 -16.61 -27.14
CA TYR A 208 -2.28 -16.44 -25.94
C TYR A 208 -3.11 -15.16 -26.04
N LYS A 209 -4.41 -15.28 -25.74
CA LYS A 209 -5.37 -14.18 -25.77
C LYS A 209 -5.95 -13.94 -24.40
N VAL A 210 -6.06 -12.68 -24.00
CA VAL A 210 -6.78 -12.28 -22.80
C VAL A 210 -7.58 -11.00 -23.06
N THR A 211 -8.82 -10.97 -22.62
CA THR A 211 -9.66 -9.76 -22.64
C THR A 211 -9.58 -9.06 -21.30
N LEU A 212 -9.15 -7.80 -21.32
CA LEU A 212 -8.92 -6.97 -20.13
C LEU A 212 -9.71 -5.66 -20.22
N PRO A 213 -10.13 -5.09 -19.08
CA PRO A 213 -10.60 -3.70 -19.03
C PRO A 213 -9.47 -2.73 -19.36
N VAL A 214 -9.81 -1.70 -20.13
CA VAL A 214 -8.89 -0.61 -20.49
C VAL A 214 -8.83 0.39 -19.36
N LEU A 215 -7.61 0.74 -18.94
CA LEU A 215 -7.33 1.90 -18.10
C LEU A 215 -6.56 2.91 -18.95
N MET A 216 -7.13 4.10 -19.16
CA MET A 216 -6.41 5.20 -19.79
C MET A 216 -5.45 5.82 -18.77
N GLN A 217 -4.15 5.63 -18.97
CA GLN A 217 -3.10 5.99 -18.02
C GLN A 217 -2.24 7.13 -18.55
N PRO A 218 -2.39 8.36 -18.01
CA PRO A 218 -1.50 9.48 -18.34
C PRO A 218 -0.04 9.17 -18.01
N GLY A 219 0.88 9.64 -18.85
CA GLY A 219 2.32 9.34 -18.75
C GLY A 219 2.74 7.95 -19.21
N GLN A 220 1.81 7.11 -19.68
CA GLN A 220 2.14 5.84 -20.34
C GLN A 220 2.70 6.13 -21.75
N ALA A 221 3.78 5.46 -22.14
CA ALA A 221 4.38 5.64 -23.46
C ALA A 221 3.45 5.14 -24.59
N MET A 222 3.39 5.89 -25.70
CA MET A 222 2.65 5.46 -26.90
C MET A 222 3.18 4.13 -27.46
N GLY A 223 2.28 3.30 -27.99
CA GLY A 223 2.64 1.99 -28.53
C GLY A 223 2.95 0.91 -27.47
N THR A 224 2.69 1.21 -26.19
CA THR A 224 2.90 0.27 -25.08
C THR A 224 1.60 -0.02 -24.31
N VAL A 225 1.50 -1.22 -23.74
CA VAL A 225 0.42 -1.62 -22.82
C VAL A 225 1.02 -2.26 -21.58
N SER A 226 0.69 -1.74 -20.41
CA SER A 226 1.13 -2.33 -19.14
C SER A 226 0.04 -3.23 -18.55
N ILE A 227 0.39 -4.46 -18.14
CA ILE A 227 -0.54 -5.42 -17.53
C ILE A 227 0.06 -6.00 -16.25
N ALA A 228 -0.67 -5.91 -15.14
CA ALA A 228 -0.21 -6.49 -13.88
C ALA A 228 -0.32 -8.03 -13.88
N VAL A 229 0.72 -8.71 -13.40
CA VAL A 229 0.69 -10.15 -13.08
C VAL A 229 0.20 -10.40 -11.64
N GLY A 230 -0.05 -11.67 -11.31
CA GLY A 230 -0.51 -12.08 -9.97
C GLY A 230 -2.04 -12.18 -9.80
N TYR A 231 -2.80 -11.87 -10.86
CA TYR A 231 -4.26 -11.95 -10.92
C TYR A 231 -4.73 -13.14 -11.77
N GLY A 232 -6.05 -13.39 -11.80
CA GLY A 232 -6.67 -14.46 -12.58
C GLY A 232 -6.38 -15.86 -12.08
N ARG A 233 -6.11 -15.98 -10.77
CA ARG A 233 -5.99 -17.27 -10.07
C ARG A 233 -7.37 -17.92 -9.95
N THR A 234 -7.43 -19.24 -10.06
CA THR A 234 -8.67 -20.01 -10.04
C THR A 234 -8.81 -20.90 -8.80
N LYS A 235 -7.71 -21.14 -8.08
CA LYS A 235 -7.65 -21.95 -6.86
C LYS A 235 -6.77 -21.28 -5.80
N VAL A 236 -7.02 -20.02 -5.50
CA VAL A 236 -6.30 -19.30 -4.44
C VAL A 236 -7.14 -19.16 -3.17
N GLY A 237 -8.47 -19.16 -3.31
CA GLY A 237 -9.45 -19.09 -2.23
C GLY A 237 -10.47 -17.97 -2.43
N LYS A 238 -11.41 -17.90 -1.48
CA LYS A 238 -12.62 -17.05 -1.57
C LYS A 238 -12.37 -15.58 -1.94
N ALA A 239 -11.25 -15.00 -1.54
CA ALA A 239 -10.96 -13.60 -1.78
C ALA A 239 -10.29 -13.33 -3.15
N GLY A 240 -9.68 -14.34 -3.78
CA GLY A 240 -8.86 -14.14 -4.99
C GLY A 240 -9.29 -14.95 -6.20
N ASP A 241 -10.19 -15.91 -6.03
CA ASP A 241 -10.64 -16.75 -7.13
C ASP A 241 -11.34 -15.91 -8.21
N ASN A 242 -10.82 -15.99 -9.43
CA ASN A 242 -11.31 -15.30 -10.63
C ASN A 242 -11.28 -13.77 -10.54
N VAL A 243 -10.45 -13.21 -9.65
CA VAL A 243 -10.21 -11.77 -9.54
C VAL A 243 -9.20 -11.34 -10.59
N GLY A 244 -9.57 -10.41 -11.49
CA GLY A 244 -8.77 -10.06 -12.67
C GLY A 244 -8.56 -11.21 -13.66
N LYS A 245 -7.51 -11.12 -14.47
CA LYS A 245 -7.13 -12.10 -15.50
C LYS A 245 -5.66 -12.47 -15.42
N ASN A 246 -5.33 -13.69 -15.83
CA ASN A 246 -3.97 -14.22 -15.73
C ASN A 246 -3.09 -13.70 -16.88
N ALA A 247 -2.13 -12.83 -16.55
CA ALA A 247 -1.18 -12.29 -17.52
C ALA A 247 0.16 -13.06 -17.57
N TYR A 248 0.40 -14.03 -16.68
CA TYR A 248 1.64 -14.82 -16.68
C TYR A 248 1.93 -15.56 -18.00
N PRO A 249 0.94 -16.03 -18.78
CA PRO A 249 1.23 -16.69 -20.05
C PRO A 249 1.91 -15.80 -21.10
N PHE A 250 1.93 -14.47 -20.93
CA PHE A 250 2.71 -13.56 -21.77
C PHE A 250 4.21 -13.54 -21.42
N ALA A 251 4.58 -13.93 -20.19
CA ALA A 251 5.97 -13.98 -19.78
C ALA A 251 6.68 -15.17 -20.46
N LYS A 252 7.95 -14.96 -20.84
CA LYS A 252 8.76 -15.99 -21.51
C LYS A 252 10.08 -16.20 -20.79
N LEU A 253 10.54 -17.45 -20.72
CA LEU A 253 11.87 -17.77 -20.23
C LEU A 253 12.84 -17.72 -21.42
N ALA A 254 13.80 -16.80 -21.39
CA ALA A 254 14.84 -16.68 -22.42
C ALA A 254 16.21 -16.67 -21.75
N ASN A 255 17.09 -17.59 -22.16
CA ASN A 255 18.46 -17.73 -21.62
C ASN A 255 18.51 -17.84 -20.09
N GLY A 256 17.55 -18.53 -19.47
CA GLY A 256 17.46 -18.70 -18.02
C GLY A 256 16.85 -17.52 -17.25
N THR A 257 16.49 -16.43 -17.94
CA THR A 257 15.87 -15.24 -17.34
C THR A 257 14.41 -15.12 -17.75
N LEU A 258 13.53 -14.87 -16.78
CA LEU A 258 12.12 -14.59 -17.04
C LEU A 258 11.99 -13.17 -17.60
N GLN A 259 11.53 -13.07 -18.84
CA GLN A 259 11.25 -11.81 -19.52
C GLN A 259 9.76 -11.47 -19.38
N PHE A 260 9.50 -10.25 -18.91
CA PHE A 260 8.18 -9.70 -18.68
C PHE A 260 7.72 -8.79 -19.82
N ASN A 261 8.38 -8.83 -20.98
CA ASN A 261 7.99 -8.10 -22.17
C ASN A 261 7.69 -9.04 -23.34
N THR A 262 6.74 -8.65 -24.17
CA THR A 262 6.39 -9.34 -25.42
C THR A 262 5.75 -8.35 -26.38
N THR A 263 5.61 -8.72 -27.65
CA THR A 263 4.74 -7.96 -28.55
C THR A 263 3.34 -8.57 -28.58
N ALA A 264 2.35 -7.74 -28.87
CA ALA A 264 0.98 -8.17 -28.99
C ALA A 264 0.22 -7.37 -30.06
N LYS A 265 -0.87 -7.97 -30.53
CA LYS A 265 -1.92 -7.30 -31.28
C LYS A 265 -3.05 -6.94 -30.35
N LEU A 266 -3.59 -5.74 -30.53
CA LEU A 266 -4.75 -5.27 -29.78
C LEU A 266 -5.98 -5.28 -30.68
N ALA A 267 -7.08 -5.80 -30.15
CA ALA A 267 -8.39 -5.72 -30.78
C ALA A 267 -9.43 -5.23 -29.78
N LYS A 268 -10.32 -4.32 -30.22
CA LYS A 268 -11.45 -3.91 -29.38
C LYS A 268 -12.38 -5.10 -29.18
N ALA A 269 -12.68 -5.40 -27.92
CA ALA A 269 -13.60 -6.47 -27.55
C ALA A 269 -15.02 -5.91 -27.30
N SER A 270 -16.04 -6.75 -27.47
CA SER A 270 -17.43 -6.39 -27.18
C SER A 270 -17.70 -6.31 -25.68
N GLY A 271 -18.55 -5.38 -25.28
CA GLY A 271 -18.99 -5.22 -23.89
C GLY A 271 -18.27 -4.06 -23.17
N THR A 272 -18.67 -3.86 -21.92
CA THR A 272 -18.14 -2.79 -21.07
C THR A 272 -17.80 -3.34 -19.69
N TYR A 273 -16.72 -2.86 -19.10
CA TYR A 273 -16.29 -3.25 -17.76
C TYR A 273 -15.84 -2.02 -16.98
N GLU A 274 -16.51 -1.74 -15.87
CA GLU A 274 -16.18 -0.60 -15.01
C GLU A 274 -15.20 -1.03 -13.92
N LEU A 275 -14.02 -0.43 -13.92
CA LEU A 275 -12.98 -0.68 -12.92
C LEU A 275 -13.37 -0.06 -11.57
N ALA A 276 -13.17 -0.81 -10.48
CA ALA A 276 -13.38 -0.31 -9.13
C ALA A 276 -12.23 0.59 -8.68
N GLN A 277 -12.31 1.88 -8.99
CA GLN A 277 -11.33 2.88 -8.56
C GLN A 277 -11.81 3.63 -7.30
N THR A 278 -10.91 3.85 -6.35
CA THR A 278 -11.21 4.69 -5.16
C THR A 278 -11.20 6.18 -5.48
N GLN A 279 -10.43 6.59 -6.50
CA GLN A 279 -10.33 7.97 -6.96
C GLN A 279 -10.49 8.02 -8.48
N THR A 280 -11.35 8.92 -8.98
CA THR A 280 -11.56 9.16 -10.43
C THR A 280 -11.09 10.51 -10.90
N HIS A 281 -10.99 11.49 -10.01
CA HIS A 281 -10.50 12.82 -10.40
C HIS A 281 -8.98 12.78 -10.43
N HIS A 282 -8.41 13.20 -11.56
CA HIS A 282 -6.99 13.03 -11.83
C HIS A 282 -6.15 14.26 -11.53
N THR A 283 -6.72 15.45 -11.73
CA THR A 283 -6.08 16.76 -11.55
C THR A 283 -6.51 17.40 -10.23
N ILE A 284 -5.74 18.39 -9.79
CA ILE A 284 -6.04 19.15 -8.56
C ILE A 284 -6.99 20.33 -8.81
N GLU A 285 -7.34 20.60 -10.08
CA GLU A 285 -8.27 21.66 -10.49
C GLU A 285 -7.88 23.04 -9.95
N GLY A 286 -6.58 23.33 -9.86
CA GLY A 286 -6.06 24.59 -9.31
C GLY A 286 -6.33 24.82 -7.82
N ARG A 287 -6.81 23.82 -7.08
CA ARG A 287 -7.16 23.96 -5.66
C ARG A 287 -5.91 23.97 -4.76
N ASN A 288 -5.97 24.73 -3.68
CA ASN A 288 -4.89 24.85 -2.70
C ASN A 288 -4.87 23.66 -1.70
N VAL A 289 -4.78 22.43 -2.21
CA VAL A 289 -4.80 21.19 -1.42
C VAL A 289 -3.41 20.56 -1.30
N ILE A 290 -2.61 20.66 -2.38
CA ILE A 290 -1.22 20.23 -2.43
C ILE A 290 -0.37 21.39 -2.91
N ARG A 291 0.77 21.58 -2.25
CA ARG A 291 1.73 22.62 -2.57
C ARG A 291 3.06 22.00 -2.98
N GLU A 292 3.60 22.50 -4.08
CA GLU A 292 4.85 22.04 -4.68
C GLU A 292 5.79 23.21 -4.95
N THR A 293 7.10 22.98 -4.90
CA THR A 293 8.13 23.95 -5.25
C THR A 293 9.31 23.25 -5.90
N THR A 294 10.16 23.98 -6.61
CA THR A 294 11.43 23.46 -7.11
C THR A 294 12.54 23.65 -6.07
N PHE A 295 13.60 22.85 -6.17
CA PHE A 295 14.76 22.94 -5.28
C PHE A 295 15.45 24.30 -5.39
N THR A 296 15.52 24.88 -6.58
CA THR A 296 16.06 26.23 -6.81
C THR A 296 15.28 27.28 -6.02
N LYS A 297 13.95 27.30 -6.12
CA LYS A 297 13.11 28.24 -5.36
C LYS A 297 13.13 27.98 -3.85
N TYR A 298 13.27 26.72 -3.44
CA TYR A 298 13.44 26.36 -2.03
C TYR A 298 14.77 26.88 -1.46
N LYS A 299 15.87 26.88 -2.23
CA LYS A 299 17.14 27.47 -1.80
C LYS A 299 17.05 28.99 -1.59
N GLU A 300 16.28 29.67 -2.44
CA GLU A 300 16.06 31.12 -2.34
C GLU A 300 15.15 31.48 -1.15
N ASN A 301 14.08 30.70 -0.94
CA ASN A 301 13.14 30.86 0.16
C ASN A 301 12.62 29.47 0.59
N PRO A 302 13.04 28.94 1.75
CA PRO A 302 12.59 27.62 2.19
C PRO A 302 11.09 27.51 2.46
N GLY A 303 10.41 28.64 2.73
CA GLY A 303 8.95 28.75 2.84
C GLY A 303 8.24 29.00 1.50
N HIS A 304 8.94 28.91 0.37
CA HIS A 304 8.34 29.14 -0.94
C HIS A 304 7.19 28.18 -1.19
N ASN A 305 6.03 28.76 -1.54
CA ASN A 305 4.76 28.07 -1.74
C ASN A 305 4.22 27.30 -0.51
N ALA A 306 4.80 27.49 0.68
CA ALA A 306 4.25 26.96 1.92
C ALA A 306 3.26 27.91 2.62
N GLY A 307 3.28 29.21 2.27
CA GLY A 307 2.68 30.33 3.01
C GLY A 307 1.30 30.05 3.63
N LYS A 308 1.13 30.36 4.92
CA LYS A 308 -0.10 30.06 5.64
C LYS A 308 -1.18 31.05 5.22
N TRP A 309 -2.42 30.59 5.09
CA TRP A 309 -3.54 31.50 4.77
C TRP A 309 -3.61 32.70 5.73
N THR A 310 -3.30 32.47 7.01
CA THR A 310 -3.27 33.49 8.06
C THR A 310 -2.25 34.61 7.83
N ASP A 311 -1.22 34.37 7.02
CA ASP A 311 -0.17 35.36 6.74
C ASP A 311 -0.69 36.47 5.80
N SER A 312 -1.72 36.16 5.02
CA SER A 312 -2.34 37.08 4.05
C SER A 312 -3.79 37.44 4.40
N HIS A 313 -4.44 36.69 5.30
CA HIS A 313 -5.84 36.86 5.66
C HIS A 313 -6.03 36.83 7.17
N LYS A 314 -6.74 37.84 7.70
CA LYS A 314 -7.15 37.85 9.10
C LYS A 314 -8.27 36.83 9.31
N THR A 315 -8.02 35.83 10.15
CA THR A 315 -9.05 34.90 10.61
C THR A 315 -9.78 35.48 11.82
N TYR A 316 -11.09 35.27 11.85
CA TYR A 316 -11.94 35.68 12.96
C TYR A 316 -12.49 34.43 13.62
N ASP A 317 -12.43 34.39 14.95
CA ASP A 317 -13.06 33.34 15.74
C ASP A 317 -14.20 33.96 16.54
N LEU A 318 -15.40 33.40 16.36
CA LEU A 318 -16.57 33.79 17.15
C LEU A 318 -16.65 32.98 18.46
N TRP A 319 -15.85 31.93 18.60
CA TRP A 319 -15.82 31.05 19.75
C TRP A 319 -14.73 31.46 20.72
N ASN A 320 -14.95 31.17 22.01
CA ASN A 320 -13.90 31.29 23.01
C ASN A 320 -12.84 30.22 22.76
N LYS A 321 -11.57 30.59 22.97
CA LYS A 321 -10.49 29.61 22.96
C LYS A 321 -10.71 28.59 24.07
N TYR A 322 -10.72 27.31 23.71
CA TYR A 322 -10.74 26.22 24.65
C TYR A 322 -9.30 25.87 25.03
N GLU A 323 -8.96 25.96 26.31
CA GLU A 323 -7.65 25.51 26.79
C GLU A 323 -7.58 23.98 26.75
N GLN A 324 -6.49 23.44 26.20
CA GLN A 324 -6.21 22.00 26.16
C GLN A 324 -5.05 21.69 27.12
N PRO A 325 -5.32 21.62 28.44
CA PRO A 325 -4.28 21.30 29.41
C PRO A 325 -3.82 19.84 29.24
N GLY A 326 -2.51 19.62 29.29
CA GLY A 326 -1.91 18.29 29.13
C GLY A 326 -1.35 18.07 27.74
N HIS A 327 -1.67 16.93 27.13
CA HIS A 327 -1.19 16.56 25.80
C HIS A 327 -2.05 17.14 24.69
N LYS A 328 -1.45 17.47 23.55
CA LYS A 328 -2.13 17.85 22.31
C LYS A 328 -1.64 17.00 21.15
N TRP A 329 -2.43 16.01 20.77
CA TRP A 329 -2.04 15.02 19.76
C TRP A 329 -2.18 15.57 18.34
N VAL A 330 -1.05 15.66 17.62
CA VAL A 330 -0.99 16.19 16.25
C VAL A 330 -0.11 15.32 15.37
N MET A 331 -0.14 15.60 14.07
CA MET A 331 0.66 14.88 13.08
C MET A 331 1.33 15.86 12.11
N ALA A 332 2.51 15.52 11.62
CA ALA A 332 3.17 16.15 10.50
C ALA A 332 3.42 15.12 9.39
N ILE A 333 3.20 15.50 8.14
CA ILE A 333 3.38 14.62 6.98
C ILE A 333 4.40 15.24 6.00
N ASP A 334 5.51 14.55 5.76
CA ASP A 334 6.49 14.93 4.74
C ASP A 334 6.12 14.36 3.36
N LEU A 335 5.65 15.23 2.45
CA LEU A 335 5.27 14.86 1.09
C LEU A 335 6.46 14.57 0.17
N ASN A 336 7.69 14.91 0.56
CA ASN A 336 8.89 14.47 -0.17
C ASN A 336 9.16 13.00 0.06
N ALA A 337 9.02 12.54 1.31
CA ALA A 337 9.26 11.15 1.69
C ALA A 337 8.12 10.22 1.23
N CYS A 338 6.89 10.73 1.08
CA CYS A 338 5.75 9.91 0.67
C CYS A 338 5.87 9.44 -0.79
N THR A 339 6.05 8.13 -0.97
CA THR A 339 6.07 7.46 -2.29
C THR A 339 4.72 6.90 -2.72
N GLY A 340 3.70 6.96 -1.85
CA GLY A 340 2.38 6.40 -2.13
C GLY A 340 2.25 4.89 -1.93
N CYS A 341 3.23 4.20 -1.32
CA CYS A 341 3.29 2.73 -1.23
C CYS A 341 2.09 2.00 -0.60
N GLY A 342 1.17 2.70 0.09
CA GLY A 342 -0.07 2.12 0.63
C GLY A 342 0.07 1.29 1.90
N ALA A 343 1.29 1.02 2.39
CA ALA A 343 1.52 0.24 3.61
C ALA A 343 0.82 0.83 4.85
N CYS A 344 0.75 2.15 4.94
CA CYS A 344 0.04 2.85 6.01
C CYS A 344 -1.48 2.62 5.99
N ILE A 345 -2.08 2.41 4.82
CA ILE A 345 -3.51 2.08 4.66
C ILE A 345 -3.76 0.68 5.23
N VAL A 346 -3.01 -0.33 4.78
CA VAL A 346 -3.14 -1.71 5.26
C VAL A 346 -2.90 -1.80 6.77
N ALA A 347 -1.86 -1.11 7.28
CA ALA A 347 -1.60 -1.07 8.71
C ALA A 347 -2.73 -0.42 9.50
N CYS A 348 -3.35 0.65 8.98
CA CYS A 348 -4.52 1.26 9.61
C CYS A 348 -5.71 0.29 9.62
N ASN A 349 -5.93 -0.44 8.54
CA ASN A 349 -7.01 -1.41 8.41
C ASN A 349 -6.88 -2.57 9.40
N ILE A 350 -5.68 -3.16 9.48
CA ILE A 350 -5.40 -4.27 10.42
C ILE A 350 -5.51 -3.78 11.86
N GLU A 351 -4.80 -2.71 12.21
CA GLU A 351 -4.75 -2.20 13.58
C GLU A 351 -6.13 -1.82 14.12
N ASN A 352 -6.97 -1.24 13.27
CA ASN A 352 -8.26 -0.69 13.67
C ASN A 352 -9.42 -1.56 13.22
N ASN A 353 -9.23 -2.86 12.96
CA ASN A 353 -10.29 -3.80 12.59
C ASN A 353 -11.21 -3.25 11.49
N ILE A 354 -10.66 -2.63 10.46
CA ILE A 354 -11.44 -2.05 9.36
C ILE A 354 -11.80 -3.18 8.39
N PRO A 355 -13.09 -3.44 8.13
CA PRO A 355 -13.48 -4.54 7.27
C PRO A 355 -13.12 -4.26 5.82
N VAL A 356 -12.78 -5.30 5.08
CA VAL A 356 -12.55 -5.20 3.63
C VAL A 356 -13.87 -5.21 2.88
N VAL A 357 -13.99 -4.31 1.91
CA VAL A 357 -15.17 -4.17 1.06
C VAL A 357 -14.91 -4.75 -0.34
N GLY A 358 -15.87 -5.50 -0.86
CA GLY A 358 -15.78 -6.11 -2.18
C GLY A 358 -15.84 -5.11 -3.34
N ARG A 359 -15.35 -5.52 -4.51
CA ARG A 359 -15.25 -4.72 -5.75
C ARG A 359 -16.48 -3.84 -6.02
N ASP A 360 -17.67 -4.43 -5.97
CA ASP A 360 -18.91 -3.73 -6.37
C ASP A 360 -19.26 -2.55 -5.45
N GLU A 361 -18.91 -2.64 -4.17
CA GLU A 361 -19.15 -1.59 -3.19
C GLU A 361 -18.04 -0.52 -3.23
N VAL A 362 -16.79 -0.90 -3.53
CA VAL A 362 -15.71 0.07 -3.83
C VAL A 362 -16.07 0.90 -5.06
N ARG A 363 -16.57 0.28 -6.13
CA ARG A 363 -17.07 0.96 -7.33
C ARG A 363 -18.16 2.00 -7.01
N ARG A 364 -18.99 1.70 -6.01
CA ARG A 364 -20.03 2.61 -5.47
C ARG A 364 -19.51 3.67 -4.50
N ARG A 365 -18.18 3.82 -4.34
CA ARG A 365 -17.52 4.76 -3.42
C ARG A 365 -17.81 4.50 -1.95
N ARG A 366 -17.81 3.22 -1.57
CA ARG A 366 -18.09 2.75 -0.21
C ARG A 366 -16.92 1.95 0.37
N GLU A 367 -15.72 2.22 -0.11
CA GLU A 367 -14.48 1.64 0.41
C GLU A 367 -14.29 2.02 1.88
N MET A 368 -13.81 1.08 2.69
CA MET A 368 -13.61 1.31 4.13
C MET A 368 -12.12 1.52 4.40
N HIS A 369 -11.61 2.68 4.01
CA HIS A 369 -10.24 3.11 4.34
C HIS A 369 -10.29 4.38 5.19
N TRP A 370 -9.76 4.34 6.41
CA TRP A 370 -9.72 5.51 7.33
C TRP A 370 -8.69 6.57 6.92
N MET A 371 -7.71 6.14 6.15
CA MET A 371 -6.78 7.00 5.46
C MET A 371 -6.69 6.56 4.01
N ARG A 372 -6.64 7.53 3.10
CA ARG A 372 -6.43 7.30 1.67
C ARG A 372 -5.15 8.00 1.25
N ILE A 373 -4.57 7.57 0.14
CA ILE A 373 -3.47 8.30 -0.49
C ILE A 373 -4.00 8.83 -1.81
N ASP A 374 -4.24 10.13 -1.85
CA ASP A 374 -4.69 10.80 -3.06
C ASP A 374 -3.49 10.93 -4.02
N ARG A 375 -3.71 10.65 -5.30
CA ARG A 375 -2.74 10.88 -6.38
C ARG A 375 -3.26 12.01 -7.25
N TYR A 376 -2.44 13.02 -7.48
CA TYR A 376 -2.74 14.04 -8.48
C TYR A 376 -1.70 14.05 -9.59
N TYR A 377 -2.16 14.28 -10.82
CA TYR A 377 -1.30 14.62 -11.94
C TYR A 377 -1.19 16.14 -11.98
N ALA A 378 0.04 16.64 -12.01
CA ALA A 378 0.38 18.02 -12.30
C ALA A 378 0.96 18.06 -13.72
N ILE A 379 0.49 19.00 -14.54
CA ILE A 379 0.99 19.19 -15.90
C ILE A 379 2.03 20.32 -15.85
N GLU A 380 3.25 20.04 -16.30
CA GLU A 380 4.30 21.05 -16.38
C GLU A 380 4.04 22.00 -17.55
N GLN A 381 3.61 23.23 -17.27
CA GLN A 381 3.68 24.32 -18.24
C GLN A 381 4.95 25.14 -18.03
N SER A 382 5.82 25.13 -19.03
CA SER A 382 7.14 25.76 -19.05
C SER A 382 7.17 27.10 -18.29
N GLY A 383 7.87 27.12 -17.14
CA GLY A 383 8.17 28.34 -16.38
C GLY A 383 7.06 28.91 -15.49
N THR A 384 5.87 28.29 -15.41
CA THR A 384 4.79 28.73 -14.51
C THR A 384 4.53 27.74 -13.38
N SER A 385 3.96 28.21 -12.26
CA SER A 385 3.74 27.35 -11.09
C SER A 385 2.90 26.14 -11.44
N TYR A 386 3.32 24.97 -10.99
CA TYR A 386 2.45 23.83 -10.76
C TYR A 386 1.20 24.34 -10.03
N THR A 387 0.01 24.05 -10.56
CA THR A 387 -1.30 24.44 -10.03
C THR A 387 -1.76 25.89 -10.28
N LYS A 388 -2.40 26.10 -11.44
CA LYS A 388 -3.38 27.19 -11.66
C LYS A 388 -4.61 26.63 -12.38
N GLU A 389 -5.74 27.34 -12.31
CA GLU A 389 -7.04 26.97 -12.91
C GLU A 389 -6.95 26.57 -14.40
N ASP A 390 -5.92 27.04 -15.12
CA ASP A 390 -5.68 26.71 -16.54
C ASP A 390 -5.30 25.23 -16.80
N GLU A 391 -5.06 24.42 -15.76
CA GLU A 391 -4.90 22.95 -15.86
C GLU A 391 -6.14 22.26 -16.44
N ILE A 392 -7.35 22.78 -16.17
CA ILE A 392 -8.60 22.20 -16.69
C ILE A 392 -8.70 22.36 -18.21
N ARG A 393 -8.06 23.39 -18.78
CA ARG A 393 -8.14 23.73 -20.21
C ARG A 393 -7.07 23.05 -21.07
N ASN A 394 -6.01 22.52 -20.45
CA ASN A 394 -4.87 21.91 -21.16
C ASN A 394 -4.69 20.43 -20.81
N LEU A 395 -5.81 19.72 -20.60
CA LEU A 395 -5.83 18.26 -20.44
C LEU A 395 -5.33 17.50 -21.69
N ASP A 396 -5.08 18.19 -22.80
CA ASP A 396 -4.63 17.59 -24.06
C ASP A 396 -3.18 17.09 -24.02
N ASP A 397 -2.34 17.56 -23.08
CA ASP A 397 -0.97 17.07 -22.89
C ASP A 397 -0.87 16.09 -21.72
N MET A 398 -1.51 14.92 -21.87
CA MET A 398 -1.41 13.80 -20.93
C MET A 398 -0.13 12.96 -21.11
N GLU A 399 0.78 13.36 -22.00
CA GLU A 399 2.01 12.62 -22.30
C GLU A 399 3.07 12.83 -21.22
N ASN A 400 3.20 14.06 -20.71
CA ASN A 400 4.23 14.43 -19.72
C ASN A 400 3.59 14.93 -18.43
N VAL A 401 3.25 14.00 -17.53
CA VAL A 401 2.64 14.32 -16.23
C VAL A 401 3.60 14.10 -15.07
N SER A 402 3.61 15.05 -14.14
CA SER A 402 4.23 14.92 -12.83
C SER A 402 3.23 14.33 -11.84
N VAL A 403 3.65 13.40 -10.99
CA VAL A 403 2.77 12.75 -9.99
C VAL A 403 3.09 13.24 -8.58
N VAL A 404 2.05 13.53 -7.80
CA VAL A 404 2.17 13.80 -6.36
C VAL A 404 1.21 12.93 -5.57
N HIS A 405 1.68 12.49 -4.39
CA HIS A 405 0.91 11.70 -3.44
C HIS A 405 0.67 12.51 -2.16
N GLN A 406 -0.56 12.49 -1.67
CA GLN A 406 -0.92 13.09 -0.39
C GLN A 406 -1.75 12.11 0.44
N PRO A 407 -1.22 11.59 1.56
CA PRO A 407 -2.01 10.86 2.52
C PRO A 407 -3.06 11.78 3.16
N MET A 408 -4.32 11.41 3.03
CA MET A 408 -5.46 12.15 3.57
C MET A 408 -6.21 11.27 4.57
N MET A 409 -6.30 11.74 5.80
CA MET A 409 -7.02 11.09 6.91
C MET A 409 -7.85 12.12 7.69
N CYS A 410 -8.55 11.68 8.74
CA CYS A 410 -9.15 12.60 9.71
C CYS A 410 -8.09 13.58 10.21
N GLN A 411 -8.34 14.87 10.04
CA GLN A 411 -7.42 15.93 10.40
C GLN A 411 -7.51 16.31 11.89
N HIS A 412 -8.46 15.72 12.63
CA HIS A 412 -8.73 16.07 14.04
C HIS A 412 -8.81 17.60 14.24
N CYS A 413 -9.62 18.24 13.41
CA CYS A 413 -9.86 19.69 13.37
C CYS A 413 -10.33 20.21 14.71
N GLU A 414 -9.76 21.29 15.23
CA GLU A 414 -10.24 21.94 16.46
C GLU A 414 -11.66 22.48 16.26
N HIS A 415 -11.86 23.24 15.18
CA HIS A 415 -13.17 23.70 14.74
C HIS A 415 -13.80 22.62 13.85
N ALA A 416 -14.09 21.45 14.44
CA ALA A 416 -14.62 20.31 13.68
C ALA A 416 -16.07 20.51 13.21
N PRO A 417 -16.31 20.75 11.91
CA PRO A 417 -17.68 20.89 11.39
C PRO A 417 -18.46 19.57 11.48
N CYS A 418 -17.76 18.44 11.54
CA CYS A 418 -18.39 17.13 11.64
C CYS A 418 -18.99 16.83 13.03
N GLU A 419 -18.63 17.59 14.07
CA GLU A 419 -19.17 17.39 15.43
C GLU A 419 -20.51 18.07 15.65
N THR A 420 -20.58 19.35 15.31
CA THR A 420 -21.76 20.20 15.57
C THR A 420 -23.02 19.72 14.84
N VAL A 421 -22.86 18.91 13.78
CA VAL A 421 -23.96 18.31 13.00
C VAL A 421 -24.40 16.94 13.49
N CYS A 422 -23.78 16.39 14.55
CA CYS A 422 -24.17 15.09 15.10
C CYS A 422 -25.28 15.26 16.16
N PRO A 423 -26.54 14.90 15.86
CA PRO A 423 -27.67 15.19 16.77
C PRO A 423 -27.66 14.37 18.06
N VAL A 424 -26.81 13.34 18.15
CA VAL A 424 -26.71 12.45 19.32
C VAL A 424 -25.36 12.53 20.03
N LEU A 425 -24.50 13.45 19.62
CA LEU A 425 -23.15 13.64 20.20
C LEU A 425 -22.30 12.35 20.13
N ALA A 426 -22.41 11.60 19.03
CA ALA A 426 -21.55 10.43 18.78
C ALA A 426 -20.12 10.83 18.41
N THR A 427 -19.89 12.10 18.08
CA THR A 427 -18.56 12.64 17.81
C THR A 427 -18.35 13.91 18.62
N VAL A 428 -17.26 13.96 19.37
CA VAL A 428 -16.95 15.03 20.34
C VAL A 428 -15.44 15.22 20.45
N HIS A 429 -14.99 16.40 20.80
CA HIS A 429 -13.60 16.63 21.17
C HIS A 429 -13.25 16.03 22.53
N SER A 430 -12.07 15.46 22.62
CA SER A 430 -11.42 15.12 23.88
C SER A 430 -10.68 16.33 24.44
N SER A 431 -10.31 16.26 25.73
CA SER A 431 -9.46 17.29 26.35
C SER A 431 -8.04 17.36 25.75
N GLU A 432 -7.63 16.36 24.95
CA GLU A 432 -6.28 16.26 24.36
C GLU A 432 -6.25 16.62 22.86
N GLY A 433 -7.30 17.30 22.36
CA GLY A 433 -7.41 17.73 20.96
C GLY A 433 -7.82 16.63 19.99
N LEU A 434 -8.20 15.44 20.48
CA LEU A 434 -8.66 14.36 19.60
C LEU A 434 -10.15 14.46 19.35
N ASN A 435 -10.55 14.45 18.08
CA ASN A 435 -11.92 14.13 17.71
C ASN A 435 -12.23 12.66 18.06
N HIS A 436 -13.06 12.40 19.06
CA HIS A 436 -13.51 11.07 19.45
C HIS A 436 -14.74 10.67 18.65
N MET A 437 -14.78 9.40 18.21
CA MET A 437 -15.96 8.80 17.56
C MET A 437 -16.46 7.65 18.43
N ALA A 438 -17.57 7.85 19.12
CA ALA A 438 -18.26 6.82 19.90
C ALA A 438 -19.13 5.97 18.96
N TYR A 439 -18.59 4.83 18.51
CA TYR A 439 -19.24 3.94 17.54
C TYR A 439 -20.63 3.48 17.98
N ASN A 440 -20.80 3.15 19.27
CA ASN A 440 -22.05 2.69 19.87
C ASN A 440 -23.14 3.77 19.99
N ARG A 441 -22.78 5.06 19.92
CA ARG A 441 -23.73 6.18 19.97
C ARG A 441 -24.24 6.57 18.59
N CYS A 442 -23.53 6.19 17.52
CA CYS A 442 -23.89 6.52 16.16
C CYS A 442 -25.12 5.74 15.69
N PHE A 443 -26.15 6.43 15.20
CA PHE A 443 -27.35 5.81 14.60
C PHE A 443 -27.45 6.03 13.08
N GLY A 444 -26.39 6.52 12.45
CA GLY A 444 -26.23 6.46 11.00
C GLY A 444 -26.93 7.54 10.17
N THR A 445 -27.11 8.77 10.69
CA THR A 445 -27.64 9.90 9.89
C THR A 445 -26.73 10.30 8.73
N ARG A 446 -25.43 10.00 8.83
CA ARG A 446 -24.38 10.31 7.84
C ARG A 446 -24.05 11.79 7.65
N TYR A 447 -24.71 12.71 8.35
CA TYR A 447 -24.49 14.15 8.16
C TYR A 447 -23.06 14.59 8.47
N CYS A 448 -22.41 13.96 9.46
CA CYS A 448 -21.00 14.23 9.79
C CYS A 448 -20.04 13.94 8.62
N ALA A 449 -20.37 13.04 7.68
CA ALA A 449 -19.57 12.83 6.48
C ALA A 449 -19.75 13.96 5.46
N ASN A 450 -20.98 14.47 5.30
CA ASN A 450 -21.24 15.58 4.39
C ASN A 450 -20.51 16.84 4.84
N ASN A 451 -20.60 17.18 6.14
CA ASN A 451 -19.99 18.40 6.68
C ASN A 451 -18.47 18.32 6.85
N CYS A 452 -17.89 17.12 6.78
CA CYS A 452 -16.43 16.96 6.78
C CYS A 452 -15.86 17.44 5.42
N PRO A 453 -15.02 18.49 5.39
CA PRO A 453 -14.51 19.03 4.12
C PRO A 453 -13.60 18.02 3.41
N TYR A 454 -12.85 17.22 4.17
CA TYR A 454 -11.91 16.21 3.65
C TYR A 454 -12.58 14.89 3.21
N LYS A 455 -13.86 14.69 3.53
CA LYS A 455 -14.62 13.45 3.24
C LYS A 455 -13.88 12.19 3.70
N VAL A 456 -13.43 12.17 4.97
CA VAL A 456 -12.64 11.09 5.60
C VAL A 456 -13.41 10.31 6.67
N ARG A 457 -14.72 10.56 6.78
CA ARG A 457 -15.64 9.70 7.54
C ARG A 457 -16.11 8.56 6.63
N ARG A 458 -16.08 7.32 7.11
CA ARG A 458 -16.48 6.12 6.36
C ARG A 458 -17.68 5.46 7.04
N PHE A 459 -18.63 4.98 6.25
CA PHE A 459 -19.91 4.49 6.76
C PHE A 459 -20.06 2.99 6.54
N ASN A 460 -20.42 2.26 7.58
CA ASN A 460 -20.75 0.84 7.47
C ASN A 460 -22.14 0.67 6.84
N TRP A 461 -22.18 0.45 5.52
CA TRP A 461 -23.43 0.22 4.80
C TRP A 461 -24.07 -1.11 5.13
N PHE A 462 -23.25 -2.14 5.27
CA PHE A 462 -23.66 -3.49 5.62
C PHE A 462 -23.02 -3.92 6.93
N ASN A 463 -23.48 -5.06 7.44
CA ASN A 463 -22.74 -5.73 8.49
C ASN A 463 -21.71 -6.61 7.79
N TYR A 464 -20.44 -6.19 7.83
CA TYR A 464 -19.36 -6.93 7.16
C TYR A 464 -18.90 -8.14 7.99
N TRP A 465 -19.17 -8.14 9.30
CA TRP A 465 -18.74 -9.17 10.26
C TRP A 465 -19.80 -10.25 10.45
N ASN A 466 -19.44 -11.51 10.19
CA ASN A 466 -20.27 -12.70 10.45
C ASN A 466 -21.71 -12.57 9.93
N ASP A 467 -21.88 -11.98 8.75
CA ASP A 467 -23.20 -11.82 8.13
C ASP A 467 -23.43 -12.96 7.14
N SER A 468 -24.34 -13.86 7.50
CA SER A 468 -24.73 -15.03 6.69
C SER A 468 -25.15 -14.72 5.25
N ARG A 469 -25.48 -13.46 4.93
CA ARG A 469 -25.84 -13.03 3.57
C ARG A 469 -24.65 -12.90 2.63
N PHE A 470 -23.45 -12.76 3.18
CA PHE A 470 -22.22 -12.60 2.41
C PHE A 470 -21.30 -13.76 2.75
N ASP A 471 -21.09 -14.71 1.85
CA ASP A 471 -20.03 -15.70 2.02
C ASP A 471 -18.66 -15.06 1.77
N ASN A 472 -18.13 -14.39 2.79
CA ASN A 472 -16.93 -13.57 2.69
C ASN A 472 -15.75 -14.18 3.46
N TYR A 473 -14.59 -13.54 3.35
CA TYR A 473 -13.36 -13.96 4.02
C TYR A 473 -13.44 -13.86 5.56
N LEU A 474 -14.44 -13.19 6.13
CA LEU A 474 -14.64 -13.01 7.58
C LEU A 474 -15.52 -14.10 8.20
N ASN A 475 -16.19 -14.94 7.40
CA ASN A 475 -17.04 -16.03 7.89
C ASN A 475 -16.25 -17.28 8.33
N ASN A 476 -15.02 -17.11 8.79
CA ASN A 476 -14.16 -18.17 9.29
C ASN A 476 -13.83 -17.89 10.76
N GLU A 477 -14.01 -18.88 11.63
CA GLU A 477 -13.73 -18.78 13.07
C GLU A 477 -12.32 -18.27 13.37
N PHE A 478 -11.32 -18.65 12.57
CA PHE A 478 -9.93 -18.25 12.76
C PHE A 478 -9.67 -16.79 12.37
N THR A 479 -10.53 -16.17 11.55
CA THR A 479 -10.33 -14.75 11.15
C THR A 479 -10.54 -13.78 12.30
N GLN A 480 -11.25 -14.22 13.34
CA GLN A 480 -11.42 -13.45 14.57
C GLN A 480 -10.10 -13.29 15.33
N LEU A 481 -9.12 -14.19 15.13
CA LEU A 481 -7.78 -14.09 15.73
C LEU A 481 -6.93 -12.94 15.16
N VAL A 482 -7.30 -12.44 13.97
CA VAL A 482 -6.61 -11.30 13.33
C VAL A 482 -7.07 -9.97 13.95
N LEU A 483 -8.23 -9.96 14.60
CA LEU A 483 -8.80 -8.73 15.14
C LEU A 483 -8.05 -8.25 16.38
N ASN A 484 -7.73 -6.97 16.37
CA ASN A 484 -7.19 -6.29 17.53
C ASN A 484 -8.24 -6.29 18.66
N PRO A 485 -7.97 -6.93 19.81
CA PRO A 485 -8.93 -7.01 20.91
C PRO A 485 -9.20 -5.64 21.57
N ASP A 486 -8.29 -4.67 21.41
CA ASP A 486 -8.41 -3.34 22.00
C ASP A 486 -9.26 -2.37 21.16
N VAL A 487 -9.70 -2.80 19.97
CA VAL A 487 -10.51 -1.98 19.06
C VAL A 487 -11.87 -2.62 18.80
N VAL A 488 -12.92 -1.85 19.04
CA VAL A 488 -14.30 -2.27 18.77
C VAL A 488 -14.46 -2.63 17.29
N SER A 489 -15.00 -3.82 17.01
CA SER A 489 -15.49 -4.18 15.67
C SER A 489 -16.86 -3.55 15.45
N ARG A 490 -17.03 -2.81 14.35
CA ARG A 490 -18.23 -1.99 14.14
C ARG A 490 -19.33 -2.80 13.46
N SER A 491 -20.58 -2.55 13.86
CA SER A 491 -21.75 -3.08 13.16
C SER A 491 -22.19 -2.15 12.03
N ARG A 492 -23.23 -2.56 11.30
CA ARG A 492 -23.88 -1.74 10.27
C ARG A 492 -24.40 -0.41 10.84
N GLY A 493 -24.50 0.60 9.98
CA GLY A 493 -25.14 1.87 10.32
C GLY A 493 -24.27 2.83 11.13
N VAL A 494 -22.98 2.52 11.32
CA VAL A 494 -22.06 3.30 12.14
C VAL A 494 -21.03 4.00 11.27
N MET A 495 -20.73 5.26 11.62
CA MET A 495 -19.63 6.03 11.05
C MET A 495 -18.30 5.70 11.72
N GLU A 496 -17.25 5.74 10.92
CA GLU A 496 -15.87 5.53 11.33
C GLU A 496 -14.97 6.63 10.78
N LYS A 497 -13.78 6.74 11.34
CA LYS A 497 -12.72 7.63 10.89
C LYS A 497 -11.41 7.25 11.57
N CYS A 498 -10.30 7.74 11.03
CA CYS A 498 -9.03 7.75 11.77
C CYS A 498 -9.22 8.33 13.17
N SER A 499 -8.78 7.59 14.18
CA SER A 499 -8.86 7.93 15.60
C SER A 499 -7.49 8.37 16.17
N MET A 500 -6.48 8.53 15.30
CA MET A 500 -5.06 8.58 15.69
C MET A 500 -4.66 7.38 16.55
N CYS A 501 -5.14 6.18 16.20
CA CYS A 501 -4.92 4.91 16.93
C CYS A 501 -5.05 5.09 18.45
N ILE A 502 -6.19 5.62 18.91
CA ILE A 502 -6.44 5.96 20.32
C ILE A 502 -6.09 4.81 21.28
N GLN A 503 -6.29 3.56 20.89
CA GLN A 503 -5.91 2.38 21.65
C GLN A 503 -4.39 2.35 21.97
N ARG A 504 -3.54 2.73 21.02
CA ARG A 504 -2.08 2.83 21.22
C ARG A 504 -1.72 4.03 22.08
N ILE A 505 -2.43 5.14 21.93
CA ILE A 505 -2.25 6.32 22.79
C ILE A 505 -2.54 5.95 24.25
N GLN A 506 -3.67 5.29 24.51
CA GLN A 506 -4.03 4.88 25.87
C GLN A 506 -3.07 3.83 26.43
N ALA A 507 -2.62 2.86 25.63
CA ALA A 507 -1.64 1.86 26.05
C ALA A 507 -0.28 2.49 26.43
N GLY A 508 0.25 3.42 25.61
CA GLY A 508 1.49 4.13 25.91
C GLY A 508 1.38 4.99 27.18
N LYS A 509 0.26 5.71 27.34
CA LYS A 509 -0.03 6.48 28.56
C LYS A 509 -0.15 5.60 29.79
N LEU A 510 -0.81 4.45 29.68
CA LEU A 510 -0.96 3.48 30.77
C LEU A 510 0.42 2.96 31.20
N LYS A 511 1.27 2.56 30.25
CA LYS A 511 2.63 2.10 30.52
C LYS A 511 3.45 3.16 31.25
N ALA A 512 3.49 4.39 30.75
CA ALA A 512 4.22 5.49 31.40
C ALA A 512 3.71 5.76 32.83
N LYS A 513 2.38 5.72 33.03
CA LYS A 513 1.76 5.88 34.35
C LYS A 513 2.15 4.74 35.31
N MET A 514 2.15 3.48 34.85
CA MET A 514 2.58 2.33 35.64
C MET A 514 4.06 2.43 36.05
N GLU A 515 4.90 2.93 35.13
CA GLU A 515 6.33 3.19 35.36
C GLU A 515 6.59 4.49 36.16
N LYS A 516 5.53 5.22 36.55
CA LYS A 516 5.59 6.48 37.30
C LYS A 516 6.50 7.54 36.68
N ARG A 517 6.50 7.61 35.35
CA ARG A 517 7.28 8.58 34.58
C ARG A 517 6.38 9.35 33.60
N PRO A 518 6.80 10.54 33.17
CA PRO A 518 6.14 11.19 32.04
C PRO A 518 6.25 10.32 30.78
N LEU A 519 5.32 10.56 29.87
CA LEU A 519 5.40 10.02 28.53
C LEU A 519 6.64 10.59 27.82
N LYS A 520 7.33 9.75 27.06
CA LYS A 520 8.52 10.07 26.29
C LYS A 520 8.27 9.87 24.81
N GLU A 521 9.07 10.53 23.99
CA GLU A 521 9.13 10.28 22.55
C GLU A 521 9.35 8.77 22.29
N GLY A 522 8.60 8.21 21.34
CA GLY A 522 8.63 6.78 21.02
C GLY A 522 7.78 5.87 21.92
N ASP A 523 7.20 6.35 23.04
CA ASP A 523 6.26 5.52 23.83
C ASP A 523 4.97 5.21 23.06
N ILE A 524 4.59 6.07 22.11
CA ILE A 524 3.42 5.92 21.26
C ILE A 524 3.87 5.99 19.81
N THR A 525 3.55 4.95 19.04
CA THR A 525 3.71 4.97 17.59
C THR A 525 2.43 4.47 16.94
N LEU A 526 1.84 5.30 16.08
CA LEU A 526 0.65 4.93 15.33
C LEU A 526 0.96 3.82 14.32
N ALA A 527 -0.03 2.99 13.99
CA ALA A 527 0.15 1.92 13.00
C ALA A 527 0.60 2.45 11.62
N CYS A 528 0.02 3.57 11.17
CA CYS A 528 0.40 4.20 9.92
C CYS A 528 1.84 4.75 9.93
N GLY A 529 2.30 5.26 11.08
CA GLY A 529 3.67 5.73 11.28
C GLY A 529 4.67 4.59 11.30
N SER A 530 4.40 3.54 12.08
CA SER A 530 5.27 2.35 12.17
C SER A 530 5.42 1.59 10.85
N ALA A 531 4.39 1.60 10.00
CA ALA A 531 4.42 0.93 8.71
C ALA A 531 5.02 1.78 7.59
N CYS A 532 5.25 3.08 7.81
CA CYS A 532 5.78 3.97 6.79
C CYS A 532 7.30 3.76 6.64
N SER A 533 7.72 3.02 5.62
CA SER A 533 9.15 2.76 5.35
C SER A 533 9.99 4.01 5.11
N ALA A 534 9.35 5.12 4.72
CA ALA A 534 10.00 6.39 4.46
C ALA A 534 9.95 7.37 5.65
N ASN A 535 9.36 6.97 6.79
CA ASN A 535 9.14 7.82 7.95
C ASN A 535 8.43 9.16 7.63
N ALA A 536 7.54 9.15 6.63
CA ALA A 536 6.84 10.34 6.17
C ALA A 536 5.78 10.84 7.16
N ILE A 537 5.31 9.99 8.08
CA ILE A 537 4.25 10.30 9.05
C ILE A 537 4.88 10.44 10.44
N ILE A 538 4.87 11.66 10.98
CA ILE A 538 5.42 12.00 12.29
C ILE A 538 4.24 12.34 13.20
N PHE A 539 4.09 11.61 14.30
CA PHE A 539 2.99 11.80 15.26
C PHE A 539 3.56 12.05 16.65
N GLY A 540 2.93 12.93 17.42
CA GLY A 540 3.35 13.18 18.79
C GLY A 540 2.54 14.27 19.48
N ASP A 541 3.09 14.78 20.58
CA ASP A 541 2.49 15.83 21.40
C ASP A 541 3.00 17.22 20.98
N ALA A 542 2.10 18.10 20.56
CA ALA A 542 2.40 19.49 20.20
C ALA A 542 2.76 20.36 21.41
N ASN A 543 2.28 20.00 22.60
CA ASN A 543 2.53 20.77 23.82
C ASN A 543 3.92 20.50 24.39
N ASP A 544 4.58 19.40 24.00
CA ASP A 544 6.01 19.17 24.24
C ASP A 544 6.84 19.87 23.15
N PRO A 545 7.60 20.95 23.47
CA PRO A 545 8.39 21.67 22.48
C PRO A 545 9.54 20.85 21.89
N ASN A 546 9.95 19.77 22.58
CA ASN A 546 11.07 18.91 22.19
C ASN A 546 10.64 17.68 21.38
N SER A 547 9.33 17.44 21.24
CA SER A 547 8.82 16.33 20.44
C SER A 547 9.19 16.49 18.96
N GLU A 548 9.33 15.36 18.28
CA GLU A 548 9.68 15.37 16.85
C GLU A 548 8.60 16.06 16.01
N VAL A 549 7.32 15.91 16.39
CA VAL A 549 6.21 16.57 15.68
C VAL A 549 6.22 18.08 15.91
N SER A 550 6.54 18.57 17.11
CA SER A 550 6.62 20.01 17.40
C SER A 550 7.72 20.69 16.59
N LYS A 551 8.86 20.01 16.40
CA LYS A 551 9.94 20.49 15.51
C LYS A 551 9.50 20.43 14.05
N ALA A 552 8.88 19.33 13.64
CA ALA A 552 8.40 19.14 12.27
C ALA A 552 7.38 20.22 11.86
N LEU A 553 6.42 20.55 12.73
CA LEU A 553 5.39 21.57 12.47
C LEU A 553 5.92 23.02 12.43
N LYS A 554 7.12 23.27 12.98
CA LYS A 554 7.82 24.56 12.89
C LYS A 554 8.64 24.70 11.60
N ASN A 555 8.75 23.64 10.80
CA ASN A 555 9.45 23.71 9.53
C ASN A 555 8.77 24.72 8.59
N GLU A 556 9.57 25.53 7.90
CA GLU A 556 9.09 26.62 7.02
C GLU A 556 8.23 26.11 5.85
N ARG A 557 8.34 24.82 5.49
CA ARG A 557 7.55 24.18 4.44
C ARG A 557 6.13 23.82 4.86
N VAL A 558 5.78 23.94 6.15
CA VAL A 558 4.52 23.43 6.70
C VAL A 558 3.35 24.31 6.31
N TYR A 559 2.32 23.67 5.77
CA TYR A 559 1.01 24.25 5.52
C TYR A 559 -0.08 23.31 6.04
N TYR A 560 -1.29 23.85 6.15
CA TYR A 560 -2.48 23.09 6.50
C TYR A 560 -3.44 23.05 5.32
N VAL A 561 -4.18 21.95 5.16
CA VAL A 561 -5.07 21.76 4.01
C VAL A 561 -6.41 22.42 4.29
N LEU A 562 -6.88 23.25 3.36
CA LEU A 562 -8.11 24.05 3.48
C LEU A 562 -8.08 24.99 4.70
N GLU A 563 -7.07 25.86 4.78
CA GLU A 563 -6.98 26.86 5.85
C GLU A 563 -8.07 27.94 5.74
N GLU A 564 -8.55 28.20 4.53
CA GLU A 564 -9.55 29.23 4.22
C GLU A 564 -10.90 29.01 4.92
N ILE A 565 -11.23 27.78 5.27
CA ILE A 565 -12.46 27.42 6.02
C ILE A 565 -12.29 27.50 7.54
N ASN A 566 -11.08 27.82 8.04
CA ASN A 566 -10.76 27.99 9.45
C ASN A 566 -11.18 26.79 10.34
N VAL A 567 -11.03 25.55 9.84
CA VAL A 567 -11.31 24.34 10.64
C VAL A 567 -10.17 24.00 11.61
N GLN A 568 -9.03 24.68 11.53
CA GLN A 568 -7.87 24.49 12.40
C GLN A 568 -7.45 23.01 12.51
N PRO A 569 -6.99 22.40 11.40
CA PRO A 569 -6.61 20.99 11.36
C PRO A 569 -5.38 20.70 12.23
N GLY A 570 -5.38 19.54 12.91
CA GLY A 570 -4.27 19.05 13.72
C GLY A 570 -3.18 18.30 12.93
N ILE A 571 -3.24 18.30 11.60
CA ILE A 571 -2.24 17.65 10.74
C ILE A 571 -1.61 18.69 9.79
N GLY A 572 -0.31 18.92 9.95
CA GLY A 572 0.47 19.77 9.05
C GLY A 572 1.11 18.96 7.93
N TYR A 573 1.13 19.51 6.72
CA TYR A 573 1.76 18.91 5.55
C TYR A 573 2.97 19.75 5.15
N MET A 574 4.06 19.10 4.75
CA MET A 574 5.23 19.80 4.21
C MET A 574 5.12 19.90 2.69
N THR A 575 5.36 21.10 2.16
CA THR A 575 5.42 21.38 0.72
C THR A 575 6.41 20.43 0.02
N LYS A 576 5.99 19.86 -1.11
CA LYS A 576 6.84 18.95 -1.90
C LYS A 576 7.89 19.75 -2.66
N VAL A 577 9.17 19.44 -2.44
CA VAL A 577 10.31 20.06 -3.12
C VAL A 577 10.79 19.10 -4.20
N ARG A 578 10.68 19.49 -5.47
CA ARG A 578 11.18 18.73 -6.62
C ARG A 578 12.56 19.20 -7.01
N ASN A 579 13.49 18.26 -7.14
CA ASN A 579 14.80 18.53 -7.70
C ASN A 579 14.77 18.30 -9.21
N THR A 580 14.32 19.31 -9.96
CA THR A 580 14.35 19.32 -11.42
C THR A 580 15.78 19.62 -11.90
N TYR A 581 16.15 19.15 -13.10
CA TYR A 581 17.49 19.31 -13.69
C TYR A 581 17.91 20.76 -14.02
N GLU A 582 17.21 21.76 -13.47
CA GLU A 582 17.56 23.18 -13.53
C GLU A 582 18.70 23.55 -12.57
N ALA A 583 19.59 22.60 -12.26
CA ALA A 583 20.69 22.74 -11.30
C ALA A 583 22.04 22.99 -11.99
#